data_AF-A0A428NR06-F1
#
_entry.id   AF-A0A428NR06-F1
#
_cell.length_a   1.000
_cell.length_b   1.000
_cell.length_c   1.000
_cell.angle_alpha   90.00
_cell.angle_beta   90.00
_cell.angle_gamma   90.00
#
_symmetry.space_group_name_H-M   'P 1'
#
loop_
_entity.id
_entity.type
_entity.pdbx_description
1 polymer ?
#
loop_
_entity_poly.entity_id
_entity_poly.type
_entity_poly.pdbx_seq_one_letter_code
_entity_poly.pdbx_strand_id
1 'polypeptide(L)'
;MAKAKQVKRVADPRRDVKIFNSATQRMWSFPLSYRKVLRRIEEIQQGKRSGSDLVILDDEYSPSSRQLWEFAIIERVSGRTLINTTIEHQNGIDHNEVKPYPFMKWLSRSKASTVYSPCRLSIDSMTVHQVASKLKEVGITPNTIILVYQVSTTDLRLLRELLESSGYFDILPPDENCVPMLQPLRENLSKGQPAHRRICLSLENLFPVMFPRHSLIGLNHQALVDC
;
A
#
# COMPACT_ATOMS: atom_id res chain seq x y z
N MET A 1 -40.61 -3.34 -5.84
CA MET A 1 -39.33 -3.38 -5.10
C MET A 1 -38.55 -2.11 -5.38
N ALA A 2 -38.45 -1.21 -4.41
CA ALA A 2 -37.74 0.06 -4.56
C ALA A 2 -36.23 -0.17 -4.56
N LYS A 3 -35.53 0.29 -5.61
CA LYS A 3 -34.07 0.35 -5.64
C LYS A 3 -33.63 1.34 -4.57
N ALA A 4 -32.96 0.84 -3.52
CA ALA A 4 -32.29 1.69 -2.56
C ALA A 4 -31.26 2.55 -3.31
N LYS A 5 -31.52 3.85 -3.43
CA LYS A 5 -30.53 4.84 -3.88
C LYS A 5 -29.35 4.72 -2.94
N GLN A 6 -28.23 4.21 -3.44
CA GLN A 6 -26.95 4.22 -2.74
C GLN A 6 -26.55 5.69 -2.59
N VAL A 7 -26.87 6.27 -1.44
CA VAL A 7 -26.52 7.65 -1.11
C VAL A 7 -25.00 7.73 -1.16
N LYS A 8 -24.46 8.48 -2.12
CA LYS A 8 -23.04 8.86 -2.14
C LYS A 8 -22.74 9.50 -0.79
N ARG A 9 -21.96 8.80 0.02
CA ARG A 9 -21.63 9.22 1.38
C ARG A 9 -20.65 10.37 1.25
N VAL A 10 -21.11 11.60 1.44
CA VAL A 10 -20.23 12.76 1.54
C VAL A 10 -19.42 12.58 2.82
N ALA A 11 -18.10 12.56 2.71
CA ALA A 11 -17.22 12.55 3.88
C ALA A 11 -17.56 13.78 4.74
N ASP A 12 -17.69 13.59 6.05
CA ASP A 12 -17.84 14.70 7.00
C ASP A 12 -16.57 14.72 7.85
N PRO A 13 -15.58 15.56 7.47
CA PRO A 13 -14.29 15.58 8.15
C PRO A 13 -14.41 15.88 9.65
N ARG A 14 -15.38 16.72 10.07
CA ARG A 14 -15.57 17.07 11.48
C ARG A 14 -16.08 15.89 12.28
N ARG A 15 -17.03 15.12 11.71
CA ARG A 15 -17.52 13.89 12.31
C ARG A 15 -16.40 12.84 12.39
N ASP A 16 -15.68 12.65 11.30
CA ASP A 16 -14.66 11.59 11.21
C ASP A 16 -13.49 11.88 12.16
N VAL A 17 -13.08 13.14 12.34
CA VAL A 17 -12.14 13.57 13.39
C VAL A 17 -12.65 13.26 14.79
N LYS A 18 -13.93 13.53 15.11
CA LYS A 18 -14.49 13.20 16.43
C LYS A 18 -14.47 11.69 16.70
N ILE A 19 -14.83 10.88 15.70
CA ILE A 19 -14.82 9.42 15.83
C ILE A 19 -13.37 8.93 16.02
N PHE A 20 -12.43 9.42 15.21
CA PHE A 20 -11.02 9.07 15.31
C PHE A 20 -10.43 9.44 16.69
N ASN A 21 -10.68 10.65 17.17
CA ASN A 21 -10.23 11.10 18.50
C ASN A 21 -10.84 10.25 19.63
N SER A 22 -12.10 9.85 19.51
CA SER A 22 -12.72 8.96 20.51
C SER A 22 -12.11 7.55 20.48
N ALA A 23 -11.76 7.06 19.29
CA ALA A 23 -11.16 5.73 19.14
C ALA A 23 -9.71 5.68 19.62
N THR A 24 -8.93 6.76 19.45
CA THR A 24 -7.54 6.85 19.93
C THR A 24 -7.41 7.00 21.44
N GLN A 25 -8.47 7.39 22.14
CA GLN A 25 -8.53 7.42 23.61
C GLN A 25 -8.75 6.04 24.25
N ARG A 26 -8.97 5.00 23.45
CA ARG A 26 -9.20 3.62 23.93
C ARG A 26 -7.97 2.77 23.65
N MET A 27 -7.76 1.75 24.47
CA MET A 27 -6.75 0.74 24.18
C MET A 27 -7.16 -0.07 22.95
N TRP A 28 -6.29 -0.10 21.94
CA TRP A 28 -6.53 -0.85 20.71
C TRP A 28 -6.25 -2.34 20.91
N SER A 29 -7.10 -3.18 20.32
CA SER A 29 -6.86 -4.61 20.22
C SER A 29 -6.19 -4.91 18.87
N PHE A 30 -5.15 -5.74 18.91
CA PHE A 30 -4.45 -6.17 17.71
C PHE A 30 -4.55 -7.70 17.53
N PRO A 31 -4.80 -8.19 16.32
CA PRO A 31 -4.78 -9.62 16.04
C PRO A 31 -3.37 -10.18 16.26
N LEU A 32 -3.29 -11.49 16.53
CA LEU A 32 -2.01 -12.18 16.76
C LEU A 32 -1.02 -11.98 15.61
N SER A 33 -1.52 -11.94 14.37
CA SER A 33 -0.75 -11.67 13.16
C SER A 33 -0.08 -10.30 13.15
N TYR A 34 -0.60 -9.32 13.90
CA TYR A 34 -0.02 -7.98 14.01
C TYR A 34 0.96 -7.87 15.19
N ARG A 35 0.89 -8.76 16.19
CA ARG A 35 1.83 -8.73 17.34
C ARG A 35 3.29 -8.93 16.92
N LYS A 36 3.55 -9.70 15.87
CA LYS A 36 4.91 -9.85 15.31
C LYS A 36 5.46 -8.54 14.75
N VAL A 37 4.59 -7.66 14.23
CA VAL A 37 4.97 -6.32 13.75
C VAL A 37 5.41 -5.48 14.94
N LEU A 38 4.61 -5.45 16.01
CA LEU A 38 4.93 -4.70 17.23
C LEU A 38 6.26 -5.16 17.83
N ARG A 39 6.48 -6.48 17.95
CA ARG A 39 7.76 -7.03 18.40
C ARG A 39 8.92 -6.61 17.49
N ARG A 40 8.72 -6.64 16.17
CA ARG A 40 9.78 -6.27 15.21
C ARG A 40 10.14 -4.79 15.31
N ILE A 41 9.18 -3.91 15.57
CA ILE A 41 9.42 -2.49 15.86
C ILE A 41 10.34 -2.35 17.08
N GLU A 42 10.01 -3.01 18.20
CA GLU A 42 10.81 -2.96 19.44
C GLU A 42 12.23 -3.48 19.22
N GLU A 43 12.40 -4.60 18.52
CA GLU A 43 13.71 -5.18 18.20
C GLU A 43 14.58 -4.23 17.37
N ILE A 44 13.99 -3.55 16.38
CA ILE A 44 14.70 -2.57 15.54
C ILE A 44 15.07 -1.32 16.35
N GLN A 45 14.15 -0.80 17.17
CA GLN A 45 14.41 0.37 18.03
C GLN A 45 15.52 0.11 19.05
N GLN A 46 15.66 -1.15 19.51
CA GLN A 46 16.73 -1.58 20.41
C GLN A 46 18.04 -1.92 19.69
N GLY A 47 18.11 -1.76 18.35
CA GLY A 47 19.30 -2.08 17.54
C GLY A 47 19.57 -3.58 17.40
N LYS A 48 18.61 -4.45 17.72
CA LYS A 48 18.76 -5.92 17.62
C LYS A 48 18.55 -6.43 16.19
N ARG A 49 17.94 -5.63 15.32
CA ARG A 49 17.62 -5.94 13.92
C ARG A 49 17.79 -4.70 13.03
N SER A 50 18.00 -4.94 11.73
CA SER A 50 18.05 -3.90 10.70
C SER A 50 16.67 -3.24 10.49
N GLY A 51 16.63 -1.98 10.07
CA GLY A 51 15.39 -1.32 9.65
C GLY A 51 14.68 -2.05 8.50
N SER A 52 15.45 -2.64 7.59
CA SER A 52 14.96 -3.43 6.44
C SER A 52 14.22 -4.72 6.83
N ASP A 53 14.26 -5.13 8.10
CA ASP A 53 13.51 -6.29 8.60
C ASP A 53 12.00 -5.99 8.78
N LEU A 54 11.60 -4.72 8.73
CA LEU A 54 10.19 -4.29 8.76
C LEU A 54 9.99 -3.09 7.84
N VAL A 55 9.28 -3.32 6.74
CA VAL A 55 9.08 -2.31 5.70
C VAL A 55 7.60 -2.12 5.38
N ILE A 56 7.26 -0.96 4.82
CA ILE A 56 5.98 -0.71 4.18
C ILE A 56 6.19 -0.83 2.67
N LEU A 57 5.23 -1.47 1.99
CA LEU A 57 5.17 -1.61 0.54
C LEU A 57 3.84 -1.04 0.07
N ASP A 58 3.89 -0.30 -1.03
CA ASP A 58 2.73 0.12 -1.79
C ASP A 58 3.05 0.08 -3.29
N ASP A 59 2.03 -0.09 -4.13
CA ASP A 59 2.17 -0.23 -5.56
C ASP A 59 1.16 0.58 -6.38
N GLU A 60 1.56 0.94 -7.60
CA GLU A 60 0.64 1.32 -8.65
C GLU A 60 0.73 0.29 -9.78
N TYR A 61 -0.42 -0.25 -10.16
CA TYR A 61 -0.53 -1.31 -11.15
C TYR A 61 -1.76 -1.13 -12.03
N SER A 62 -1.76 -1.86 -13.14
CA SER A 62 -2.88 -1.92 -14.06
C SER A 62 -4.09 -2.62 -13.44
N PRO A 63 -5.22 -1.94 -13.24
CA PRO A 63 -6.43 -2.62 -12.77
C PRO A 63 -6.95 -3.67 -13.76
N SER A 64 -6.58 -3.60 -15.05
CA SER A 64 -7.05 -4.52 -16.09
C SER A 64 -6.17 -5.75 -16.28
N SER A 65 -4.84 -5.57 -16.28
CA SER A 65 -3.86 -6.63 -16.56
C SER A 65 -3.09 -7.09 -15.32
N ARG A 66 -3.22 -6.36 -14.20
CA ARG A 66 -2.40 -6.53 -13.00
C ARG A 66 -0.90 -6.31 -13.22
N GLN A 67 -0.49 -5.75 -14.35
CA GLN A 67 0.89 -5.38 -14.59
C GLN A 67 1.32 -4.29 -13.58
N LEU A 68 2.37 -4.58 -12.80
CA LEU A 68 2.98 -3.63 -11.86
C LEU A 68 3.67 -2.51 -12.62
N TRP A 69 3.40 -1.25 -12.29
CA TRP A 69 3.99 -0.09 -12.96
C TRP A 69 4.94 0.70 -12.07
N GLU A 70 4.66 0.76 -10.78
CA GLU A 70 5.47 1.46 -9.79
C GLU A 70 5.32 0.75 -8.46
N PHE A 71 6.38 0.78 -7.65
CA PHE A 71 6.28 0.43 -6.25
C PHE A 71 7.28 1.23 -5.42
N ALA A 72 6.99 1.34 -4.13
CA ALA A 72 7.89 1.93 -3.16
C ALA A 72 8.03 1.02 -1.94
N ILE A 73 9.21 1.06 -1.32
CA ILE A 73 9.51 0.37 -0.07
C ILE A 73 10.19 1.37 0.87
N ILE A 74 9.62 1.55 2.06
CA ILE A 74 10.20 2.38 3.12
C ILE A 74 10.42 1.55 4.40
N GLU A 75 11.49 1.85 5.14
CA GLU A 75 11.68 1.30 6.48
C GLU A 75 10.62 1.85 7.42
N ARG A 76 9.89 0.96 8.11
CA ARG A 76 8.78 1.38 8.96
C ARG A 76 9.23 2.27 10.13
N VAL A 77 10.39 2.00 10.72
CA VAL A 77 10.81 2.65 11.98
C VAL A 77 11.49 4.00 11.72
N SER A 78 12.40 4.06 10.75
CA SER A 78 13.16 5.28 10.43
C SER A 78 12.45 6.19 9.42
N GLY A 79 11.52 5.65 8.63
CA GLY A 79 10.93 6.35 7.48
C GLY A 79 11.88 6.46 6.28
N ARG A 80 13.02 5.77 6.31
CA ARG A 80 14.01 5.82 5.21
C ARG A 80 13.46 5.09 3.99
N THR A 81 13.44 5.78 2.85
CA THR A 81 13.13 5.17 1.55
C THR A 81 14.23 4.18 1.16
N LEU A 82 13.85 2.94 0.88
CA LEU A 82 14.74 1.89 0.37
C LEU A 82 14.66 1.79 -1.15
N ILE A 83 13.43 1.83 -1.70
CA ILE A 83 13.16 1.74 -3.13
C ILE A 83 12.00 2.69 -3.45
N ASN A 84 12.10 3.43 -4.54
CA ASN A 84 11.02 4.21 -5.13
C ASN A 84 11.22 4.23 -6.64
N THR A 85 10.48 3.40 -7.37
CA THR A 85 10.77 3.16 -8.79
C THR A 85 9.52 2.89 -9.60
N THR A 86 9.54 3.34 -10.85
CA THR A 86 8.72 2.79 -11.92
C THR A 86 9.39 1.55 -12.52
N ILE A 87 8.60 0.69 -13.16
CA ILE A 87 9.06 -0.55 -13.79
C ILE A 87 9.22 -0.36 -15.29
N GLU A 88 10.41 -0.69 -15.80
CA GLU A 88 10.66 -0.74 -17.24
C GLU A 88 10.14 -2.06 -17.83
N HIS A 89 9.06 -1.96 -18.62
CA HIS A 89 8.51 -3.10 -19.34
C HIS A 89 9.05 -3.15 -20.76
N GLN A 90 9.89 -4.15 -21.06
CA GLN A 90 10.48 -4.33 -22.40
C GLN A 90 9.43 -4.46 -23.51
N ASN A 91 8.27 -5.05 -23.20
CA ASN A 91 7.14 -5.23 -24.12
C ASN A 91 6.13 -4.07 -24.06
N GLY A 92 6.45 -2.99 -23.36
CA GLY A 92 5.56 -1.85 -23.14
C GLY A 92 4.49 -2.10 -22.07
N ILE A 93 3.61 -1.10 -21.91
CA ILE A 93 2.54 -1.13 -20.91
C ILE A 93 1.36 -1.94 -21.45
N ASP A 94 1.01 -3.00 -20.74
CA ASP A 94 -0.13 -3.84 -21.06
C ASP A 94 -1.41 -3.27 -20.47
N HIS A 95 -2.26 -2.77 -21.38
CA HIS A 95 -3.62 -2.32 -21.08
C HIS A 95 -4.69 -3.32 -21.53
N ASN A 96 -4.30 -4.53 -21.93
CA ASN A 96 -5.24 -5.52 -22.39
C ASN A 96 -6.04 -6.08 -21.21
N GLU A 97 -7.30 -6.40 -21.49
CA GLU A 97 -8.26 -6.85 -20.50
C GLU A 97 -8.26 -8.37 -20.43
N VAL A 98 -8.32 -8.91 -19.21
CA VAL A 98 -9.09 -10.13 -18.99
C VAL A 98 -10.56 -9.69 -19.06
N LYS A 99 -11.20 -9.88 -20.23
CA LYS A 99 -12.60 -9.48 -20.61
C LYS A 99 -13.61 -9.48 -19.42
N PRO A 100 -14.65 -8.61 -19.36
CA PRO A 100 -15.32 -7.88 -20.47
C PRO A 100 -15.67 -6.40 -20.13
N TYR A 101 -14.72 -5.55 -19.74
CA TYR A 101 -15.03 -4.22 -19.20
C TYR A 101 -14.24 -3.08 -19.88
N PRO A 102 -14.70 -2.54 -21.02
CA PRO A 102 -14.04 -1.48 -21.78
C PRO A 102 -13.64 -0.23 -20.97
N PHE A 103 -14.37 0.06 -19.90
CA PHE A 103 -14.05 1.18 -19.01
C PHE A 103 -12.73 0.97 -18.24
N MET A 104 -12.35 -0.28 -17.96
CA MET A 104 -11.12 -0.63 -17.24
C MET A 104 -9.89 -0.31 -18.08
N LYS A 105 -9.94 -0.53 -19.40
CA LYS A 105 -8.87 -0.13 -20.30
C LYS A 105 -8.64 1.38 -20.33
N TRP A 106 -9.72 2.17 -20.38
CA TRP A 106 -9.62 3.62 -20.32
C TRP A 106 -9.04 4.09 -18.98
N LEU A 107 -9.54 3.54 -17.87
CA LEU A 107 -9.03 3.84 -16.53
C LEU A 107 -7.53 3.49 -16.40
N SER A 108 -7.12 2.34 -16.93
CA SER A 108 -5.72 1.88 -16.90
C SER A 108 -4.81 2.83 -17.70
N ARG A 109 -5.24 3.27 -18.88
CA ARG A 109 -4.49 4.26 -19.67
C ARG A 109 -4.34 5.59 -18.94
N SER A 110 -5.43 6.08 -18.34
CA SER A 110 -5.40 7.33 -17.58
C SER A 110 -4.48 7.24 -16.37
N LYS A 111 -4.51 6.12 -15.64
CA LYS A 111 -3.60 5.90 -14.51
C LYS A 111 -2.14 5.81 -14.95
N ALA A 112 -1.85 5.05 -16.00
CA ALA A 112 -0.49 4.92 -16.53
C ALA A 112 0.08 6.27 -16.97
N SER A 113 -0.71 7.13 -17.63
CA SER A 113 -0.23 8.48 -17.98
C SER A 113 0.13 9.33 -16.77
N THR A 114 -0.50 9.09 -15.61
CA THR A 114 -0.15 9.76 -14.36
C THR A 114 1.13 9.16 -13.76
N VAL A 115 1.22 7.83 -13.69
CA VAL A 115 2.39 7.11 -13.13
C VAL A 115 3.67 7.45 -13.90
N TYR A 116 3.62 7.39 -15.23
CA TYR A 116 4.76 7.69 -16.11
C TYR A 116 4.81 9.15 -16.56
N SER A 117 4.15 10.06 -15.83
CA SER A 117 4.17 11.48 -16.14
C SER A 117 5.59 12.06 -16.00
N PRO A 118 6.11 12.78 -17.01
CA PRO A 118 7.43 13.43 -16.93
C PRO A 118 7.56 14.46 -15.79
N CYS A 119 6.43 14.93 -15.24
CA CYS A 119 6.41 15.88 -14.14
C CYS A 119 6.77 15.25 -12.78
N ARG A 120 6.85 13.92 -12.69
CA ARG A 120 7.24 13.21 -11.46
C ARG A 120 8.76 13.21 -11.35
N LEU A 121 9.29 14.25 -10.71
CA LEU A 121 10.70 14.36 -10.39
C LEU A 121 11.06 13.32 -9.32
N SER A 122 12.29 12.80 -9.37
CA SER A 122 12.91 11.99 -8.29
C SER A 122 12.41 10.54 -8.14
N ILE A 123 11.85 9.94 -9.18
CA ILE A 123 11.54 8.50 -9.21
C ILE A 123 12.54 7.76 -10.11
N ASP A 124 13.06 6.63 -9.64
CA ASP A 124 13.90 5.78 -10.45
C ASP A 124 13.07 5.04 -11.51
N SER A 125 13.75 4.56 -12.55
CA SER A 125 13.19 3.66 -13.55
C SER A 125 14.07 2.43 -13.57
N MET A 126 13.50 1.26 -13.26
CA MET A 126 14.26 0.03 -13.09
C MET A 126 13.65 -1.11 -13.90
N THR A 127 14.52 -1.86 -14.56
CA THR A 127 14.21 -3.20 -15.07
C THR A 127 14.02 -4.19 -13.90
N VAL A 128 13.33 -5.31 -14.16
CA VAL A 128 13.17 -6.40 -13.18
C VAL A 128 14.50 -6.91 -12.61
N HIS A 129 15.56 -6.92 -13.41
CA HIS A 129 16.91 -7.35 -12.98
C HIS A 129 17.52 -6.36 -11.97
N GLN A 130 17.36 -5.05 -12.22
CA GLN A 130 17.78 -4.01 -11.28
C GLN A 130 16.95 -4.05 -9.99
N VAL A 131 15.64 -4.27 -10.09
CA VAL A 131 14.77 -4.47 -8.91
C VAL A 131 15.24 -5.65 -8.07
N ALA A 132 15.49 -6.81 -8.69
CA ALA A 132 15.99 -7.99 -7.98
C ALA A 132 17.33 -7.73 -7.27
N SER A 133 18.26 -7.04 -7.94
CA SER A 133 19.53 -6.65 -7.35
C SER A 133 19.34 -5.67 -6.19
N LYS A 134 18.48 -4.67 -6.36
CA LYS A 134 18.25 -3.62 -5.36
C LYS A 134 17.56 -4.17 -4.10
N LEU A 135 16.59 -5.06 -4.25
CA LEU A 135 15.94 -5.75 -3.11
C LEU A 135 16.96 -6.49 -2.24
N LYS A 136 17.93 -7.18 -2.86
CA LYS A 136 19.02 -7.84 -2.15
C LYS A 136 19.97 -6.84 -1.49
N GLU A 137 20.36 -5.79 -2.21
CA GLU A 137 21.26 -4.73 -1.73
C GLU A 137 20.70 -4.03 -0.49
N VAL A 138 19.41 -3.70 -0.48
CA VAL A 138 18.75 -3.04 0.66
C VAL A 138 18.38 -4.03 1.77
N GLY A 139 18.72 -5.30 1.62
CA GLY A 139 18.57 -6.32 2.66
C GLY A 139 17.14 -6.83 2.86
N ILE A 140 16.31 -6.83 1.81
CA ILE A 140 15.03 -7.56 1.84
C ILE A 140 15.32 -9.06 1.73
N THR A 141 14.68 -9.85 2.57
CA THR A 141 14.85 -11.30 2.64
C THR A 141 13.51 -12.01 2.81
N PRO A 142 13.45 -13.34 2.67
CA PRO A 142 12.25 -14.11 2.99
C PRO A 142 11.72 -13.94 4.43
N ASN A 143 12.56 -13.45 5.36
CA ASN A 143 12.22 -13.21 6.76
C ASN A 143 11.79 -11.77 7.08
N THR A 144 11.85 -10.88 6.08
CA THR A 144 11.37 -9.50 6.19
C THR A 144 9.86 -9.51 6.41
N ILE A 145 9.37 -8.65 7.31
CA ILE A 145 7.93 -8.42 7.46
C ILE A 145 7.55 -7.21 6.59
N ILE A 146 6.53 -7.37 5.75
CA ILE A 146 6.02 -6.31 4.89
C ILE A 146 4.66 -5.87 5.42
N LEU A 147 4.47 -4.57 5.58
CA LEU A 147 3.20 -3.92 5.85
C LEU A 147 2.62 -3.36 4.54
N VAL A 148 1.33 -3.56 4.33
CA VAL A 148 0.61 -3.00 3.17
C VAL A 148 -0.65 -2.29 3.64
N TYR A 149 -0.98 -1.13 3.06
CA TYR A 149 -2.22 -0.41 3.37
C TYR A 149 -3.41 -0.97 2.57
N GLN A 150 -3.65 -2.27 2.70
CA GLN A 150 -4.70 -2.97 1.95
C GLN A 150 -5.45 -3.96 2.86
N VAL A 151 -6.50 -4.59 2.33
CA VAL A 151 -7.19 -5.73 2.97
C VAL A 151 -6.58 -7.09 2.62
N SER A 152 -5.70 -7.13 1.62
CA SER A 152 -5.07 -8.32 1.07
C SER A 152 -3.56 -8.11 0.93
N THR A 153 -2.85 -9.15 0.49
CA THR A 153 -1.40 -9.12 0.21
C THR A 153 -1.11 -8.85 -1.26
N THR A 154 -2.02 -8.17 -1.97
CA THR A 154 -1.96 -7.98 -3.43
C THR A 154 -0.63 -7.36 -3.85
N ASP A 155 -0.20 -6.32 -3.14
CA ASP A 155 0.95 -5.52 -3.55
C ASP A 155 2.24 -6.36 -3.52
N LEU A 156 2.40 -7.17 -2.47
CA LEU A 156 3.49 -8.15 -2.39
C LEU A 156 3.39 -9.22 -3.50
N ARG A 157 2.18 -9.71 -3.79
CA ARG A 157 1.99 -10.73 -4.84
C ARG A 157 2.36 -10.19 -6.22
N LEU A 158 1.98 -8.95 -6.55
CA LEU A 158 2.30 -8.34 -7.84
C LEU A 158 3.81 -8.18 -8.01
N LEU A 159 4.51 -7.69 -6.99
CA LEU A 159 5.97 -7.58 -7.02
C LEU A 159 6.65 -8.95 -7.12
N ARG A 160 6.12 -9.97 -6.43
CA ARG A 160 6.63 -11.35 -6.51
C ARG A 160 6.40 -11.98 -7.88
N GLU A 161 5.19 -11.87 -8.43
CA GLU A 161 4.83 -12.34 -9.77
C GLU A 161 5.75 -11.70 -10.84
N LEU A 162 6.07 -10.40 -10.72
CA LEU A 162 7.02 -9.72 -11.59
C LEU A 162 8.42 -10.37 -11.54
N LEU A 163 8.96 -10.60 -10.34
CA LEU A 163 10.29 -11.21 -10.16
C LEU A 163 10.34 -12.66 -10.66
N GLU A 164 9.35 -13.46 -10.28
CA GLU A 164 9.28 -14.89 -10.64
C GLU A 164 9.13 -15.07 -12.15
N SER A 165 8.39 -14.20 -12.83
CA SER A 165 8.27 -14.21 -14.30
C SER A 165 9.61 -14.04 -15.02
N SER A 166 10.60 -13.48 -14.34
CA SER A 166 11.97 -13.25 -14.84
C SER A 166 13.00 -14.20 -14.22
N GLY A 167 12.55 -15.26 -13.55
CA GLY A 167 13.40 -16.31 -12.99
C GLY A 167 14.01 -15.97 -11.62
N TYR A 168 13.54 -14.93 -10.94
CA TYR A 168 13.98 -14.59 -9.58
C TYR A 168 13.01 -15.15 -8.54
N PHE A 169 13.48 -16.16 -7.82
CA PHE A 169 12.74 -16.80 -6.73
C PHE A 169 13.40 -16.48 -5.38
N ASP A 170 12.65 -16.66 -4.29
CA ASP A 170 13.15 -16.60 -2.91
C ASP A 170 13.82 -15.28 -2.48
N ILE A 171 13.51 -14.16 -3.17
CA ILE A 171 13.95 -12.82 -2.75
C ILE A 171 12.99 -12.23 -1.72
N LEU A 172 11.69 -12.27 -2.05
CA LEU A 172 10.64 -11.65 -1.25
C LEU A 172 10.11 -12.62 -0.19
N PRO A 173 9.61 -12.10 0.95
CA PRO A 173 8.92 -12.93 1.93
C PRO A 173 7.67 -13.60 1.37
N PRO A 174 7.25 -14.72 1.97
CA PRO A 174 6.00 -15.36 1.61
C PRO A 174 4.80 -14.55 2.17
N ASP A 175 3.58 -14.90 1.76
CA ASP A 175 2.37 -14.14 2.10
C ASP A 175 2.12 -14.06 3.62
N GLU A 176 2.54 -15.07 4.38
CA GLU A 176 2.41 -15.09 5.82
C GLU A 176 3.18 -13.94 6.48
N ASN A 177 4.25 -13.46 5.83
CA ASN A 177 5.08 -12.33 6.27
C ASN A 177 4.59 -10.97 5.75
N CYS A 178 3.51 -10.93 4.98
CA CYS A 178 2.80 -9.72 4.61
C CYS A 178 1.61 -9.47 5.54
N VAL A 179 1.56 -8.29 6.14
CA VAL A 179 0.57 -7.93 7.16
C VAL A 179 -0.27 -6.75 6.66
N PRO A 180 -1.53 -6.99 6.25
CA PRO A 180 -2.43 -5.93 5.83
C PRO A 180 -2.88 -5.05 7.01
N MET A 181 -2.75 -3.72 6.88
CA MET A 181 -3.02 -2.77 7.96
C MET A 181 -4.49 -2.40 8.12
N LEU A 182 -5.32 -2.58 7.08
CA LEU A 182 -6.72 -2.16 7.13
C LEU A 182 -7.57 -2.98 8.11
N GLN A 183 -7.20 -4.23 8.39
CA GLN A 183 -7.96 -5.06 9.33
C GLN A 183 -7.88 -4.52 10.77
N PRO A 184 -6.69 -4.33 11.37
CA PRO A 184 -6.58 -3.68 12.69
C PRO A 184 -7.27 -2.31 12.75
N LEU A 185 -7.15 -1.48 11.71
CA LEU A 185 -7.83 -0.18 11.65
C LEU A 185 -9.35 -0.33 11.65
N ARG A 186 -9.90 -1.27 10.88
CA ARG A 186 -11.34 -1.54 10.83
C ARG A 186 -11.86 -2.03 12.18
N GLU A 187 -11.11 -2.88 12.86
CA GLU A 187 -11.48 -3.42 14.16
C GLU A 187 -11.53 -2.32 15.23
N ASN A 188 -10.59 -1.37 15.22
CA ASN A 188 -10.51 -0.34 16.26
C ASN A 188 -11.32 0.93 15.94
N LEU A 189 -11.50 1.27 14.66
CA LEU A 189 -12.17 2.51 14.23
C LEU A 189 -13.64 2.32 13.85
N SER A 190 -14.04 1.12 13.43
CA SER A 190 -15.36 0.90 12.78
C SER A 190 -16.16 -0.28 13.32
N LYS A 191 -15.57 -1.18 14.11
CA LYS A 191 -16.28 -2.36 14.64
C LYS A 191 -17.40 -1.94 15.59
N GLY A 192 -18.56 -2.57 15.45
CA GLY A 192 -19.75 -2.28 16.26
C GLY A 192 -20.44 -0.95 15.95
N GLN A 193 -19.90 -0.12 15.06
CA GLN A 193 -20.54 1.13 14.66
C GLN A 193 -21.59 0.89 13.55
N PRO A 194 -22.77 1.55 13.64
CA PRO A 194 -23.73 1.59 12.55
C PRO A 194 -23.08 2.06 11.25
N ALA A 195 -23.58 1.60 10.10
CA ALA A 195 -22.99 1.93 8.79
C ALA A 195 -22.79 3.44 8.58
N HIS A 196 -23.72 4.28 9.06
CA HIS A 196 -23.65 5.73 8.97
C HIS A 196 -22.58 6.39 9.87
N ARG A 197 -22.00 5.66 10.84
CA ARG A 197 -20.93 6.11 11.76
C ARG A 197 -19.57 5.47 11.49
N ARG A 198 -19.42 4.67 10.43
CA ARG A 198 -18.10 4.09 10.07
C ARG A 198 -17.24 5.12 9.37
N ILE A 199 -15.99 5.30 9.78
CA ILE A 199 -15.01 6.10 9.05
C ILE A 199 -14.65 5.38 7.75
N CYS A 200 -14.48 6.12 6.65
CA CYS A 200 -13.92 5.56 5.43
C CYS A 200 -12.41 5.38 5.60
N LEU A 201 -11.93 4.15 5.45
CA LEU A 201 -10.53 3.82 5.71
C LEU A 201 -9.63 3.93 4.48
N SER A 202 -10.10 4.48 3.35
CA SER A 202 -9.16 4.80 2.26
C SER A 202 -8.21 5.90 2.73
N LEU A 203 -6.95 5.88 2.26
CA LEU A 203 -5.94 6.88 2.64
C LEU A 203 -6.44 8.31 2.40
N GLU A 204 -7.05 8.56 1.24
CA GLU A 204 -7.64 9.85 0.88
C GLU A 204 -8.60 10.43 1.93
N ASN A 205 -9.30 9.56 2.67
CA ASN A 205 -10.29 9.96 3.68
C ASN A 205 -9.71 9.92 5.10
N LEU A 206 -8.92 8.90 5.44
CA LEU A 206 -8.40 8.71 6.78
C LEU A 206 -7.17 9.58 7.07
N PHE A 207 -6.28 9.74 6.10
CA PHE A 207 -5.04 10.48 6.28
C PHE A 207 -5.27 11.96 6.67
N PRO A 208 -6.17 12.73 6.02
CA PRO A 208 -6.47 14.11 6.44
C PRO A 208 -7.11 14.21 7.84
N VAL A 209 -7.75 13.13 8.31
CA VAL A 209 -8.31 13.05 9.66
C VAL A 209 -7.21 12.83 10.70
N MET A 210 -6.24 11.96 10.40
CA MET A 210 -5.12 11.63 11.27
C MET A 210 -4.07 12.75 11.32
N PHE A 211 -3.80 13.37 10.17
CA PHE A 211 -2.75 14.35 9.96
C PHE A 211 -3.32 15.61 9.30
N PRO A 212 -4.14 16.40 10.02
CA PRO A 212 -4.76 17.58 9.43
C PRO A 212 -3.71 18.57 8.94
N ARG A 213 -3.93 19.11 7.72
CA ARG A 213 -3.05 20.08 7.04
C ARG A 213 -1.67 19.54 6.64
N HIS A 214 -1.48 18.22 6.64
CA HIS A 214 -0.25 17.63 6.14
C HIS A 214 -0.05 17.93 4.63
N SER A 215 1.18 18.12 4.21
CA SER A 215 1.53 18.47 2.82
C SER A 215 1.20 17.38 1.79
N LEU A 216 1.06 16.13 2.25
CA LEU A 216 0.71 14.98 1.41
C LEU A 216 -0.79 14.83 1.14
N ILE A 217 -1.64 15.67 1.75
CA ILE A 217 -3.08 15.61 1.51
C ILE A 217 -3.37 15.90 0.02
N GLY A 218 -4.06 14.97 -0.63
CA GLY A 218 -4.43 15.09 -2.05
C GLY A 218 -3.36 14.60 -3.04
N LEU A 219 -2.24 14.06 -2.54
CA LEU A 219 -1.16 13.52 -3.35
C LEU A 219 -1.18 11.98 -3.47
N ASN A 220 -2.26 11.33 -3.00
CA ASN A 220 -2.46 9.87 -3.09
C ASN A 220 -2.39 9.39 -4.54
N HIS A 221 -2.25 8.07 -4.71
CA HIS A 221 -1.99 7.38 -5.97
C HIS A 221 -0.56 7.56 -6.50
N GLN A 222 0.38 7.57 -5.56
CA GLN A 222 1.81 7.53 -5.81
C GLN A 222 2.42 6.64 -4.74
N ALA A 223 3.07 5.55 -5.14
CA ALA A 223 3.44 4.47 -4.22
C ALA A 223 4.25 4.97 -3.01
N LEU A 224 5.20 5.89 -3.22
CA LEU A 224 5.99 6.45 -2.11
C LEU A 224 5.16 7.35 -1.18
N VAL A 225 4.19 8.09 -1.71
CA VAL A 225 3.34 8.99 -0.91
C VAL A 225 2.34 8.20 -0.07
N ASP A 226 1.89 7.06 -0.57
CA ASP A 226 0.90 6.20 0.07
C ASP A 226 1.51 5.24 1.12
N CYS A 227 2.83 5.08 1.14
CA CYS A 227 3.59 4.38 2.18
C CYS A 227 3.61 5.13 3.53
#